data_AF-A0A835NU86-F1
#
_entry.id   AF-A0A835NU86-F1
#
_cell.length_a   1.000
_cell.length_b   1.000
_cell.length_c   1.000
_cell.angle_alpha   90.00
_cell.angle_beta   90.00
_cell.angle_gamma   90.00
#
_symmetry.space_group_name_H-M   'P 1'
#
loop_
_entity.id
_entity.type
_entity.pdbx_description
1 polymer ?
#
loop_
_entity_poly.entity_id
_entity_poly.type
_entity_poly.pdbx_seq_one_letter_code
_entity_poly.pdbx_strand_id
1 'polypeptide(L)'
;FLSAAETIISRLAFIFQWSSPPEAIERFKSQEIWFPPPQFYEFCRLCNFSSLGELQKFSSERALEGCERWMPVMLSAADGFIQLLPGDELYPEDPDYTGEKKMIMSTDKKVEDLMKEGGIFHRIVIKNTNNLAVYVNIQAKYKHINPLMLKLTKAFILSQ
;
A
#
# COMPACT_ATOMS: atom_id res chain seq x y z
N PHE A 1 19.93 29.54 -28.92
CA PHE A 1 20.02 29.17 -27.49
C PHE A 1 18.64 28.67 -27.06
N LEU A 2 18.36 27.39 -27.29
CA LEU A 2 17.18 26.72 -26.73
C LEU A 2 17.42 26.60 -25.23
N SER A 3 16.43 26.98 -24.43
CA SER A 3 16.59 27.01 -22.97
C SER A 3 16.80 25.59 -22.45
N ALA A 4 17.63 25.42 -21.43
CA ALA A 4 17.91 24.13 -20.81
C ALA A 4 16.64 23.37 -20.34
N ALA A 5 15.49 24.05 -20.23
CA ALA A 5 14.20 23.45 -19.90
C ALA A 5 13.62 22.59 -21.03
N GLU A 6 13.80 22.95 -22.31
CA GLU A 6 13.28 22.16 -23.45
C GLU A 6 14.06 20.87 -23.66
N THR A 7 15.36 20.88 -23.33
CA THR A 7 16.22 19.69 -23.46
C THR A 7 15.89 18.62 -22.41
N ILE A 8 15.40 19.00 -21.22
CA ILE A 8 15.06 18.05 -20.14
C ILE A 8 13.78 17.28 -20.46
N ILE A 9 12.79 17.91 -21.09
CA ILE A 9 11.51 17.27 -21.45
C ILE A 9 11.72 16.19 -22.54
N SER A 10 12.75 16.32 -23.38
CA SER A 10 13.02 15.38 -24.48
C SER A 10 13.53 13.99 -24.05
N ARG A 11 13.77 13.73 -22.76
CA ARG A 11 14.31 12.45 -22.25
C ARG A 11 13.41 11.68 -21.29
N LEU A 12 12.14 12.05 -21.16
CA LEU A 12 11.15 11.25 -20.43
C LEU A 12 10.21 10.59 -21.43
N ALA A 13 10.53 9.35 -21.80
CA ALA A 13 9.62 8.51 -22.56
C ALA A 13 8.51 8.02 -21.60
N PHE A 14 7.32 8.60 -21.71
CA PHE A 14 6.14 8.12 -20.99
C PHE A 14 5.52 6.96 -21.78
N ILE A 15 5.73 5.73 -21.30
CA ILE A 15 5.06 4.55 -21.84
C ILE A 15 3.72 4.41 -21.12
N PHE A 16 2.62 4.53 -21.87
CA PHE A 16 1.28 4.23 -21.37
C PHE A 16 0.97 2.77 -21.66
N GLN A 17 0.69 1.99 -20.63
CA GLN A 17 0.35 0.58 -20.75
C GLN A 17 -0.82 0.24 -19.83
N TRP A 18 -1.81 -0.45 -20.38
CA TRP A 18 -2.87 -1.07 -19.59
C TRP A 18 -2.35 -2.36 -18.96
N SER A 19 -2.66 -2.55 -17.68
CA SER A 19 -2.32 -3.76 -16.93
C SER A 19 -3.40 -4.04 -15.91
N SER A 20 -3.70 -5.32 -15.69
CA SER A 20 -4.59 -5.73 -14.60
C SER A 20 -3.91 -5.52 -13.23
N PRO A 21 -4.67 -5.39 -12.12
CA PRO A 21 -4.06 -5.21 -10.82
C PRO A 21 -3.03 -6.30 -10.43
N PRO A 22 -3.29 -7.61 -10.65
CA PRO A 22 -2.30 -8.64 -10.38
C PRO A 22 -1.04 -8.52 -11.24
N GLU A 23 -1.18 -8.24 -12.54
CA GLU A 23 -0.03 -8.05 -13.44
C GLU A 23 0.85 -6.87 -12.98
N ALA A 24 0.23 -5.74 -12.62
CA ALA A 24 0.97 -4.57 -12.15
C ALA A 24 1.76 -4.89 -10.86
N ILE A 25 1.17 -5.69 -9.95
CA ILE A 25 1.86 -6.17 -8.74
C ILE A 25 3.04 -7.09 -9.09
N GLU A 26 2.88 -8.00 -10.06
CA GLU A 26 4.00 -8.86 -10.50
C GLU A 26 5.13 -8.05 -11.14
N ARG A 27 4.80 -7.06 -11.97
CA ARG A 27 5.77 -6.15 -12.58
C ARG A 27 6.50 -5.28 -11.55
N PHE A 28 5.81 -4.91 -10.48
CA PHE A 28 6.43 -4.21 -9.35
C PHE A 28 7.47 -5.09 -8.64
N LYS A 29 7.16 -6.37 -8.44
CA LYS A 29 8.08 -7.34 -7.82
C LYS A 29 9.26 -7.70 -8.71
N SER A 30 9.04 -7.78 -10.02
CA SER A 30 10.11 -7.98 -11.02
C SER A 30 10.96 -6.71 -11.24
N GLN A 31 10.63 -5.61 -10.56
CA GLN A 31 11.32 -4.31 -10.64
C GLN A 31 11.19 -3.64 -12.03
N GLU A 32 10.22 -4.06 -12.84
CA GLU A 32 9.89 -3.39 -14.10
C GLU A 32 9.20 -2.05 -13.88
N ILE A 33 8.41 -1.95 -12.81
CA ILE A 33 7.73 -0.72 -12.41
C ILE A 33 7.95 -0.44 -10.92
N TRP A 34 7.74 0.81 -10.53
CA TRP A 34 7.77 1.24 -9.14
C TRP A 34 6.44 1.87 -8.75
N PHE A 35 5.99 1.59 -7.52
CA PHE A 35 4.79 2.17 -6.94
C PHE A 35 5.16 3.19 -5.86
N PRO A 36 4.89 4.50 -6.07
CA PRO A 36 4.83 5.43 -4.97
C PRO A 36 3.69 5.03 -4.00
N PRO A 37 3.85 5.26 -2.68
CA PRO A 37 2.73 5.20 -1.77
C PRO A 37 1.59 6.15 -2.20
N PRO A 38 0.32 5.74 -2.12
CA PRO A 38 -0.20 4.48 -1.56
C PRO A 38 -0.47 3.37 -2.59
N GLN A 39 0.05 3.47 -3.81
CA GLN A 39 -0.42 2.68 -4.96
C GLN A 39 -0.40 1.16 -4.74
N PHE A 40 0.66 0.61 -4.15
CA PHE A 40 0.75 -0.84 -3.90
C PHE A 40 -0.43 -1.36 -3.06
N TYR A 41 -0.85 -0.61 -2.03
CA TYR A 41 -1.98 -0.97 -1.17
C TYR A 41 -3.29 -1.00 -1.96
N GLU A 42 -3.53 0.02 -2.79
CA GLU A 42 -4.73 0.11 -3.62
C GLU A 42 -4.76 -0.96 -4.72
N PHE A 43 -3.63 -1.29 -5.32
CA PHE A 43 -3.55 -2.41 -6.28
C PHE A 43 -3.91 -3.75 -5.60
N CYS A 44 -3.43 -4.00 -4.38
CA CYS A 44 -3.82 -5.19 -3.61
C CYS A 44 -5.33 -5.18 -3.27
N ARG A 45 -5.93 -4.00 -3.13
CA ARG A 45 -7.37 -3.81 -2.91
C ARG A 45 -8.18 -4.08 -4.17
N LEU A 46 -7.69 -3.60 -5.33
CA LEU A 46 -8.30 -3.83 -6.64
C LEU A 46 -8.29 -5.31 -7.05
N CYS A 47 -7.34 -6.10 -6.55
CA CYS A 47 -7.32 -7.55 -6.75
C CYS A 47 -8.56 -8.29 -6.18
N ASN A 48 -9.41 -7.64 -5.38
CA ASN A 48 -10.68 -8.22 -4.95
C ASN A 48 -11.75 -8.27 -6.06
N PHE A 49 -11.55 -7.56 -7.17
CA PHE A 49 -12.54 -7.47 -8.24
C PHE A 49 -12.08 -8.23 -9.48
N SER A 50 -12.95 -9.08 -10.02
CA SER A 50 -12.67 -9.84 -11.25
C SER A 50 -12.98 -9.07 -12.52
N SER A 51 -13.80 -8.01 -12.42
CA SER A 51 -14.22 -7.19 -13.54
C SER A 51 -14.48 -5.74 -13.15
N LEU A 52 -14.47 -4.86 -14.17
CA LEU A 52 -14.85 -3.46 -13.99
C LEU A 52 -16.31 -3.31 -13.53
N GLY A 53 -17.21 -4.21 -13.93
CA GLY A 53 -18.61 -4.20 -13.52
C GLY A 53 -18.78 -4.45 -12.02
N GLU A 54 -18.01 -5.37 -11.44
CA GLU A 54 -18.00 -5.60 -9.99
C GLU A 54 -17.45 -4.40 -9.22
N LEU A 55 -16.34 -3.82 -9.70
CA LEU A 55 -15.76 -2.61 -9.11
C LEU A 55 -16.74 -1.43 -9.17
N GLN A 56 -17.43 -1.25 -10.30
CA GLN A 56 -18.43 -0.20 -10.47
C GLN A 56 -19.62 -0.40 -9.52
N LYS A 57 -20.13 -1.64 -9.40
CA LYS A 57 -21.21 -1.97 -8.48
C LYS A 57 -20.81 -1.67 -7.04
N PHE A 58 -19.65 -2.17 -6.62
CA PHE A 58 -19.08 -1.90 -5.28
C PHE A 58 -18.97 -0.40 -4.99
N SER A 59 -18.40 0.35 -5.94
CA SER A 59 -18.24 1.80 -5.81
C SER A 59 -19.59 2.52 -5.67
N SER A 60 -20.58 2.12 -6.47
CA SER A 60 -21.93 2.70 -6.45
C SER A 60 -22.66 2.43 -5.15
N GLU A 61 -22.58 1.20 -4.64
CA GLU A 61 -23.20 0.80 -3.36
C GLU A 61 -22.54 1.52 -2.17
N ARG A 62 -21.22 1.74 -2.24
CA ARG A 62 -20.45 2.44 -1.21
C ARG A 62 -20.57 3.96 -1.30
N ALA A 63 -21.07 4.53 -2.39
CA ALA A 63 -21.07 5.99 -2.61
C ALA A 63 -21.80 6.80 -1.53
N LEU A 64 -22.73 6.18 -0.80
CA LEU A 64 -23.48 6.78 0.31
C LEU A 64 -22.78 6.64 1.67
N GLU A 65 -21.67 5.90 1.73
CA GLU A 65 -20.90 5.66 2.94
C GLU A 65 -19.90 6.79 3.21
N GLY A 66 -19.45 6.88 4.46
CA GLY A 66 -18.44 7.84 4.86
C GLY A 66 -17.02 7.53 4.34
N CYS A 67 -16.11 8.45 4.63
CA CYS A 67 -14.68 8.26 4.44
C CYS A 67 -13.99 8.20 5.81
N GLU A 68 -12.91 7.42 5.90
CA GLU A 68 -11.97 7.54 7.02
C GLU A 68 -10.83 8.48 6.64
N ARG A 69 -10.31 9.20 7.63
CA ARG A 69 -9.02 9.84 7.48
C ARG A 69 -7.96 8.74 7.39
N TRP A 70 -7.28 8.70 6.26
CA TRP A 70 -6.31 7.66 5.96
C TRP A 70 -4.93 8.30 5.79
N MET A 71 -4.04 8.07 6.77
CA MET A 71 -2.68 8.61 6.78
C MET A 71 -1.73 7.56 7.36
N PRO A 72 -0.73 7.09 6.59
CA PRO A 72 0.28 6.18 7.12
C PRO A 72 1.21 6.89 8.11
N VAL A 73 1.56 6.20 9.20
CA VAL A 73 2.63 6.60 10.13
C VAL A 73 3.81 5.64 9.95
N MET A 74 5.00 6.19 9.77
CA MET A 74 6.20 5.38 9.56
C MET A 74 6.81 4.97 10.91
N LEU A 75 6.95 3.67 11.13
CA LEU A 75 7.67 3.06 12.23
C LEU A 75 8.98 2.46 11.70
N SER A 76 10.11 2.95 12.21
CA SER A 76 11.43 2.36 11.97
C SER A 76 11.66 1.20 12.95
N ALA A 77 11.78 -0.02 12.43
CA ALA A 77 12.22 -1.19 13.19
C ALA A 77 13.74 -1.38 13.04
N ALA A 78 14.31 -2.34 13.77
CA ALA A 78 15.75 -2.62 13.69
C ALA A 78 16.22 -3.15 12.32
N ASP A 79 15.33 -3.79 11.55
CA ASP A 79 15.64 -4.47 10.28
C ASP A 79 14.73 -4.05 9.11
N GLY A 80 13.98 -2.95 9.24
CA GLY A 80 13.13 -2.43 8.17
C GLY A 80 12.18 -1.33 8.60
N PHE A 81 11.26 -0.99 7.71
CA PHE A 81 10.24 0.04 7.97
C PHE A 81 8.85 -0.57 7.91
N ILE A 82 7.94 -0.02 8.71
CA ILE A 82 6.52 -0.38 8.72
C ILE A 82 5.72 0.90 8.51
N GLN A 83 4.82 0.91 7.54
CA GLN A 83 3.77 1.92 7.44
C GLN A 83 2.56 1.42 8.21
N LEU A 84 2.30 2.02 9.37
CA LEU A 84 1.13 1.76 10.20
C LEU A 84 -0.05 2.56 9.65
N LEU A 85 -1.21 1.93 9.50
CA LEU A 85 -2.43 2.57 9.02
C LEU A 85 -3.49 2.63 10.14
N PRO A 86 -4.50 3.52 10.03
CA PRO A 86 -5.52 3.66 11.06
C PRO A 86 -6.20 2.34 11.42
N GLY A 87 -6.22 2.00 12.71
CA GLY A 87 -6.78 0.74 13.21
C GLY A 87 -5.75 -0.37 13.41
N ASP A 88 -4.49 -0.15 13.03
CA ASP A 88 -3.37 -0.98 13.49
C ASP A 88 -3.12 -0.76 14.99
N GLU A 89 -2.74 -1.82 15.71
CA GLU A 89 -2.46 -1.76 17.15
C GLU A 89 -1.37 -0.76 17.54
N LEU A 90 -0.36 -0.60 16.68
CA LEU A 90 0.75 0.32 16.94
C LEU A 90 0.48 1.71 16.37
N TYR A 91 -0.65 1.94 15.71
CA TYR A 91 -1.01 3.25 15.20
C TYR A 91 -1.21 4.23 16.37
N PRO A 92 -0.55 5.40 16.37
CA PRO A 92 -0.64 6.33 17.49
C PRO A 92 -2.07 6.90 17.61
N GLU A 93 -2.51 7.15 18.85
CA GLU A 93 -3.82 7.74 19.10
C GLU A 93 -3.94 9.18 18.56
N ASP A 94 -2.84 9.94 18.61
CA ASP A 94 -2.72 11.31 18.06
C ASP A 94 -1.55 11.41 17.07
N PRO A 95 -1.71 10.93 15.81
CA PRO A 95 -0.68 11.05 14.79
C PRO A 95 -0.45 12.52 14.38
N ASP A 96 0.79 12.83 14.01
CA ASP A 96 1.14 14.15 13.48
C ASP A 96 0.66 14.31 12.02
N TYR A 97 -0.51 14.91 11.85
CA TYR A 97 -1.07 15.20 10.53
C TYR A 97 -0.40 16.39 9.82
N THR A 98 0.39 17.19 10.54
CA THR A 98 1.00 18.43 10.02
C THR A 98 2.44 18.25 9.58
N GLY A 99 3.12 17.24 10.14
CA GLY A 99 4.56 17.05 10.00
C GLY A 99 5.40 17.97 10.89
N GLU A 100 4.79 18.85 11.67
CA GLU A 100 5.48 19.82 12.54
C GLU A 100 6.10 19.16 13.77
N LYS A 101 5.45 18.12 14.32
CA LYS A 101 5.92 17.40 15.51
C LYS A 101 7.15 16.54 15.18
N LYS A 102 7.41 16.23 13.89
CA LYS A 102 8.51 15.38 13.41
C LYS A 102 8.63 14.08 14.21
N MET A 103 7.50 13.51 14.62
CA MET A 103 7.44 12.27 15.38
C MET A 103 7.94 11.14 14.48
N ILE A 104 9.21 10.76 14.62
CA ILE A 104 9.75 9.54 14.02
C ILE A 104 9.49 8.43 15.03
N MET A 105 8.51 7.57 14.76
CA MET A 105 8.32 6.38 15.58
C MET A 105 9.43 5.40 15.27
N SER A 106 10.15 4.94 16.29
CA SER A 106 11.20 3.94 16.16
C SER A 106 11.14 2.90 17.27
N THR A 107 11.69 1.72 17.00
CA THR A 107 11.84 0.64 17.96
C THR A 107 13.08 -0.19 17.64
N ASP A 108 13.75 -0.71 18.67
CA ASP A 108 14.88 -1.62 18.53
C ASP A 108 14.43 -3.07 18.23
N LYS A 109 13.13 -3.34 18.18
CA LYS A 109 12.58 -4.65 17.82
C LYS A 109 12.71 -4.90 16.32
N LYS A 110 12.89 -6.17 15.95
CA LYS A 110 12.78 -6.58 14.55
C LYS A 110 11.33 -6.64 14.12
N VAL A 111 11.08 -6.49 12.82
CA VAL A 111 9.75 -6.61 12.24
C VAL A 111 9.11 -7.95 12.63
N GLU A 112 9.86 -9.05 12.58
CA GLU A 112 9.33 -10.37 12.93
C GLU A 112 8.78 -10.45 14.37
N ASP A 113 9.47 -9.82 15.33
CA ASP A 113 9.04 -9.80 16.72
C ASP A 113 7.77 -8.95 16.87
N LEU A 114 7.71 -7.79 16.21
CA LEU A 114 6.51 -6.94 16.16
C LEU A 114 5.30 -7.64 15.53
N MET A 115 5.53 -8.60 14.62
CA MET A 115 4.47 -9.41 14.02
C MET A 115 4.03 -10.59 14.91
N LYS A 116 4.83 -11.00 15.90
CA LYS A 116 4.50 -12.07 16.86
C LYS A 116 3.80 -11.54 18.10
N GLU A 117 4.20 -10.36 18.56
CA GLU A 117 3.64 -9.74 19.77
C GLU A 117 2.26 -9.10 19.51
N GLY A 118 2.05 -8.58 18.30
CA GLY A 118 0.81 -7.89 17.92
C GLY A 118 -0.32 -8.84 17.54
N GLY A 119 -1.56 -8.38 17.74
CA GLY A 119 -2.78 -9.11 17.38
C GLY A 119 -3.62 -8.41 16.31
N ILE A 120 -3.47 -7.09 16.16
CA ILE A 120 -4.29 -6.27 15.26
C ILE A 120 -3.40 -5.56 14.25
N PHE A 121 -3.59 -5.90 12.98
CA PHE A 121 -2.78 -5.43 11.86
C PHE A 121 -3.61 -4.65 10.86
N HIS A 122 -3.07 -3.50 10.49
CA HIS A 122 -3.40 -2.73 9.31
C HIS A 122 -2.12 -1.98 8.92
N ARG A 123 -1.17 -2.71 8.33
CA ARG A 123 0.19 -2.20 8.10
C ARG A 123 0.80 -2.72 6.80
N ILE A 124 1.76 -1.96 6.28
CA ILE A 124 2.60 -2.36 5.16
C ILE A 124 4.03 -2.51 5.68
N VAL A 125 4.58 -3.71 5.59
CA VAL A 125 5.98 -3.98 5.91
C VAL A 125 6.81 -3.72 4.67
N ILE A 126 7.83 -2.87 4.80
CA ILE A 126 8.75 -2.49 3.73
C ILE A 126 10.12 -3.08 4.06
N LYS A 127 10.51 -4.13 3.34
CA LYS A 127 11.87 -4.70 3.43
C LYS A 127 12.86 -3.96 2.55
N ASN A 128 12.42 -3.56 1.35
CA ASN A 128 13.16 -2.71 0.42
C ASN A 128 12.18 -2.07 -0.59
N THR A 129 12.69 -1.32 -1.57
CA THR A 129 11.89 -0.53 -2.54
C THR A 129 10.86 -1.31 -3.34
N ASN A 130 11.06 -2.63 -3.51
CA ASN A 130 10.22 -3.50 -4.34
C ASN A 130 9.70 -4.73 -3.57
N ASN A 131 9.96 -4.80 -2.25
CA ASN A 131 9.53 -5.88 -1.37
C ASN A 131 8.67 -5.32 -0.25
N LEU A 132 7.37 -5.23 -0.56
CA LEU A 132 6.32 -4.76 0.33
C LEU A 132 5.36 -5.91 0.61
N ALA A 133 4.87 -5.97 1.84
CA ALA A 133 3.84 -6.92 2.24
C ALA A 133 2.75 -6.20 3.04
N VAL A 134 1.49 -6.39 2.65
CA VAL A 134 0.34 -5.85 3.35
C VAL A 134 -0.18 -6.87 4.36
N TYR A 135 -0.36 -6.44 5.60
CA TYR A 135 -0.98 -7.21 6.67
C TYR A 135 -2.20 -6.46 7.18
N VAL A 136 -3.37 -7.05 6.99
CA VAL A 136 -4.64 -6.48 7.42
C VAL A 136 -5.54 -7.59 7.97
N ASN A 137 -6.00 -7.44 9.21
CA ASN A 137 -6.94 -8.38 9.85
C ASN A 137 -8.09 -7.68 10.59
N ILE A 138 -8.25 -6.37 10.39
CA ILE A 138 -9.38 -5.59 10.89
C ILE A 138 -10.56 -5.65 9.93
N GLN A 139 -11.77 -5.31 10.40
CA GLN A 139 -12.88 -5.03 9.51
C GLN A 139 -12.72 -3.63 8.89
N ALA A 140 -12.87 -3.54 7.56
CA ALA A 140 -12.86 -2.25 6.87
C ALA A 140 -14.04 -1.37 7.30
N LYS A 141 -13.78 -0.09 7.57
CA LYS A 141 -14.83 0.88 7.91
C LYS A 141 -15.63 1.30 6.67
N TYR A 142 -16.83 1.84 6.89
CA TYR A 142 -17.65 2.46 5.84
C TYR A 142 -17.90 1.54 4.62
N LYS A 143 -18.21 0.27 4.92
CA LYS A 143 -18.40 -0.82 3.93
C LYS A 143 -17.31 -0.88 2.86
N HIS A 144 -16.10 -0.46 3.20
CA HIS A 144 -14.97 -0.60 2.29
C HIS A 144 -14.50 -2.06 2.29
N ILE A 145 -13.40 -2.31 1.59
CA ILE A 145 -12.82 -3.64 1.43
C ILE A 145 -11.34 -3.53 1.72
N ASN A 146 -10.82 -4.54 2.41
CA ASN A 146 -9.41 -4.65 2.71
C ASN A 146 -8.66 -5.20 1.49
N PRO A 147 -7.36 -4.86 1.33
CA PRO A 147 -6.52 -5.53 0.36
C PRO A 147 -6.39 -7.02 0.65
N LEU A 148 -6.26 -7.81 -0.41
CA LEU A 148 -5.93 -9.21 -0.26
C LEU A 148 -4.55 -9.34 0.39
N MET A 149 -4.47 -10.10 1.48
CA MET A 149 -3.19 -10.36 2.15
C MET A 149 -2.32 -11.22 1.24
N LEU A 150 -1.38 -10.60 0.54
CA LEU A 150 -0.43 -11.29 -0.32
C LEU A 150 0.68 -11.95 0.52
N LYS A 151 0.38 -13.08 1.17
CA LYS A 151 1.41 -14.06 1.59
C LYS A 151 1.71 -14.98 0.40
N LEU A 152 2.35 -14.44 -0.64
CA LEU A 152 2.58 -15.22 -1.86
C LEU A 152 3.75 -16.20 -1.68
N THR A 153 3.45 -17.39 -1.18
CA THR A 153 4.15 -18.60 -1.62
C THR A 153 3.69 -18.94 -3.04
N LYS A 154 4.58 -19.57 -3.83
CA LYS A 154 4.54 -19.82 -5.29
C LYS A 154 3.26 -20.43 -5.92
N ALA A 155 2.11 -20.52 -5.25
CA ALA A 155 0.99 -21.35 -5.69
C ALA A 155 -0.36 -20.65 -5.97
N PHE A 156 -0.47 -19.31 -5.90
CA PHE A 156 -1.78 -18.65 -6.04
C PHE A 156 -2.11 -17.99 -7.38
N ILE A 157 -1.30 -18.16 -8.43
CA ILE A 157 -1.59 -17.57 -9.74
C ILE A 157 -1.47 -18.61 -10.85
N LEU A 158 -2.30 -19.66 -10.77
CA LEU A 158 -2.69 -20.52 -11.90
C LEU A 158 -4.07 -21.13 -11.59
N SER A 159 -5.08 -20.29 -11.39
CA SER A 159 -6.49 -20.67 -11.57
C SER A 159 -7.38 -19.44 -11.35
N GLN A 160 -7.42 -18.55 -12.34
CA GLN A 160 -8.62 -17.86 -12.80
C GLN A 160 -8.46 -17.56 -14.29
#